data_AF-A0A0C9QZ30-F1
#
_entry.id   AF-A0A0C9QZ30-F1
#
_cell.length_a   1.000
_cell.length_b   1.000
_cell.length_c   1.000
_cell.angle_alpha   90.00
_cell.angle_beta   90.00
_cell.angle_gamma   90.00
#
_symmetry.space_group_name_H-M   'P 1'
#
loop_
_entity.id
_entity.type
_entity.pdbx_description
1 polymer ?
#
loop_
_entity_poly.entity_id
_entity_poly.type
_entity_poly.pdbx_seq_one_letter_code
_entity_poly.pdbx_strand_id
1 'polypeptide(L)'
;MDSSKKLLVIGINDGLSSIKLNRQGMHAFLTQAYQHYNIAIWSCSTSTSIRRTLLALAHKQKYNICLYLDQNSMISTFEPNYGSICIKPLDIIWMNYTNWSEKNTIIIEDKWLNVFINEESALIIRRMSGGGSFDNNLLLEKIGEYLKLIGELSDFRVLNHKKWIDYKNQESRKRFIEKIGPLPDEREIIRFLNGDQRFEKYNSSSDNEYIPGNTKRMKLESDDSFYDKIERKCEEYSIKELSPLNQQKKLLVLDIDYTLCNPDCRLARPYLHEFLAKVYKYYDIVIWAGSNRNWTYGALTDLNILITRIYRIAFYLDEQAMIPVETPKIIGSINVKPLGLIWRKYASYSARNTIIIDDEKSNFLMNPQSGLEIQPFILNQANCTDDAELQFLTEYLELIAEVEDFRTLNHKEWRDYKLFHNKRDTKKN
;
A
#
# COMPACT_ATOMS: atom_id res chain seq x y z
N MET A 1 -8.59 1.64 -40.71
CA MET A 1 -8.37 2.08 -39.32
C MET A 1 -9.74 2.37 -38.73
N ASP A 2 -9.97 2.00 -37.47
CA ASP A 2 -11.26 2.21 -36.81
C ASP A 2 -11.31 3.63 -36.22
N SER A 3 -12.16 4.50 -36.77
CA SER A 3 -12.25 5.90 -36.35
C SER A 3 -12.79 6.09 -34.94
N SER A 4 -13.41 5.06 -34.35
CA SER A 4 -13.88 5.10 -32.96
C SER A 4 -12.77 4.85 -31.94
N LYS A 5 -11.67 4.23 -32.36
CA LYS A 5 -10.56 3.86 -31.49
C LYS A 5 -9.52 4.97 -31.37
N LYS A 6 -8.95 5.07 -30.17
CA LYS A 6 -7.82 5.94 -29.84
C LYS A 6 -6.54 5.46 -30.56
N LEU A 7 -5.42 6.17 -30.43
CA LEU A 7 -4.14 5.75 -31.01
C LEU A 7 -3.14 5.33 -29.92
N LEU A 8 -2.60 4.12 -30.06
CA LEU A 8 -1.46 3.64 -29.29
C LEU A 8 -0.25 3.56 -30.21
N VAL A 9 0.80 4.32 -29.93
CA VAL A 9 2.08 4.23 -30.63
C VAL A 9 3.07 3.49 -29.73
N ILE A 10 3.67 2.42 -30.24
CA ILE A 10 4.68 1.64 -29.52
C ILE A 10 6.05 1.95 -30.11
N GLY A 11 6.89 2.63 -29.33
CA GLY A 11 8.29 2.84 -29.64
C GLY A 11 9.05 1.52 -29.64
N ILE A 12 9.90 1.29 -30.64
CA ILE A 12 10.84 0.16 -30.70
C ILE A 12 12.25 0.69 -30.98
N ASN A 13 13.12 0.65 -29.99
CA ASN A 13 14.54 0.97 -30.14
C ASN A 13 15.38 -0.31 -30.05
N ASP A 14 16.64 -0.26 -30.49
CA ASP A 14 17.64 -1.32 -30.23
C ASP A 14 17.84 -1.59 -28.71
N GLY A 15 17.32 -0.70 -27.85
CA GLY A 15 17.30 -0.80 -26.38
C GLY A 15 16.03 -1.35 -25.74
N LEU A 16 14.89 -1.47 -26.46
CA LEU A 16 13.60 -1.97 -25.94
C LEU A 16 13.59 -3.51 -25.82
N SER A 17 14.60 -4.04 -25.13
CA SER A 17 14.74 -5.47 -24.84
C SER A 17 13.59 -6.01 -23.96
N SER A 18 12.88 -5.14 -23.23
CA SER A 18 11.72 -5.48 -22.38
C SER A 18 10.39 -5.57 -23.16
N ILE A 19 10.27 -5.02 -24.37
CA ILE A 19 9.08 -5.12 -25.24
C ILE A 19 9.56 -5.61 -26.61
N LYS A 20 10.41 -6.66 -26.62
CA LYS A 20 10.60 -7.40 -27.87
C LYS A 20 9.22 -7.89 -28.30
N LEU A 21 8.85 -7.65 -29.54
CA LEU A 21 7.54 -8.06 -30.05
C LEU A 21 7.30 -9.58 -29.93
N ASN A 22 8.36 -10.38 -29.78
CA ASN A 22 8.27 -11.82 -29.49
C ASN A 22 8.33 -12.20 -27.99
N ARG A 23 7.98 -11.27 -27.08
CA ARG A 23 8.01 -11.50 -25.64
C ARG A 23 6.77 -12.26 -25.16
N GLN A 24 6.93 -13.09 -24.13
CA GLN A 24 5.81 -13.67 -23.39
C GLN A 24 4.88 -12.56 -22.89
N GLY A 25 3.57 -12.69 -23.17
CA GLY A 25 2.56 -11.68 -22.83
C GLY A 25 2.31 -10.60 -23.89
N MET A 26 3.18 -10.42 -24.90
CA MET A 26 3.01 -9.38 -25.93
C MET A 26 1.71 -9.52 -26.71
N HIS A 27 1.39 -10.73 -27.17
CA HIS A 27 0.15 -10.97 -27.91
C HIS A 27 -1.09 -10.68 -27.05
N ALA A 28 -1.04 -11.01 -25.75
CA ALA A 28 -2.15 -10.74 -24.83
C ALA A 28 -2.32 -9.23 -24.64
N PHE A 29 -1.22 -8.52 -24.38
CA PHE A 29 -1.18 -7.07 -24.30
C PHE A 29 -1.73 -6.38 -25.56
N LEU A 30 -1.22 -6.75 -26.75
CA LEU A 30 -1.68 -6.16 -28.00
C LEU A 30 -3.15 -6.49 -28.30
N THR A 31 -3.61 -7.69 -27.96
CA THR A 31 -5.03 -8.06 -28.12
C THR A 31 -5.92 -7.22 -27.21
N GLN A 32 -5.52 -7.00 -25.97
CA GLN A 32 -6.25 -6.15 -25.01
C GLN A 32 -6.24 -4.68 -25.46
N ALA A 33 -5.08 -4.13 -25.77
CA ALA A 33 -4.96 -2.75 -26.26
C ALA A 33 -5.79 -2.54 -27.53
N TYR A 34 -5.83 -3.52 -28.45
CA TYR A 34 -6.61 -3.41 -29.68
C TYR A 34 -8.12 -3.25 -29.45
N GLN A 35 -8.65 -3.53 -28.26
CA GLN A 35 -10.05 -3.27 -27.94
C GLN A 35 -10.38 -1.77 -27.97
N HIS A 36 -9.45 -0.91 -27.53
CA HIS A 36 -9.66 0.55 -27.41
C HIS A 36 -8.78 1.37 -28.38
N TYR A 37 -7.71 0.78 -28.90
CA TYR A 37 -6.68 1.49 -29.66
C TYR A 37 -6.45 0.91 -31.07
N ASN A 38 -6.27 1.79 -32.05
CA ASN A 38 -5.49 1.48 -33.24
C ASN A 38 -4.00 1.45 -32.85
N ILE A 39 -3.27 0.46 -33.34
CA ILE A 39 -1.89 0.22 -32.93
C ILE A 39 -0.93 0.66 -34.03
N ALA A 40 -0.02 1.56 -33.69
CA ALA A 40 1.10 1.98 -34.52
C ALA A 40 2.43 1.54 -33.90
N ILE A 41 3.41 1.27 -34.74
CA ILE A 41 4.78 0.93 -34.33
C ILE A 41 5.71 2.04 -34.83
N TRP A 42 6.58 2.55 -33.98
CA TRP A 42 7.57 3.56 -34.39
C TRP A 42 8.97 3.16 -33.94
N SER A 43 9.82 2.81 -34.90
CA SER A 43 11.19 2.39 -34.63
C SER A 43 12.24 3.40 -35.11
N CYS A 44 13.36 3.47 -34.38
CA CYS A 44 14.56 4.18 -34.82
C CYS A 44 15.40 3.38 -35.83
N SER A 45 14.95 2.18 -36.22
CA SER A 45 15.62 1.32 -37.20
C SER A 45 15.04 1.51 -38.60
N THR A 46 15.66 0.88 -39.60
CA THR A 46 15.18 0.88 -40.99
C THR A 46 13.88 0.07 -41.16
N SER A 47 13.09 0.40 -42.18
CA SER A 47 11.91 -0.36 -42.61
C SER A 47 12.15 -1.87 -42.74
N THR A 48 13.33 -2.31 -43.20
CA THR A 48 13.68 -3.74 -43.33
C THR A 48 13.74 -4.44 -41.98
N SER A 49 14.32 -3.80 -40.96
CA SER A 49 14.41 -4.35 -39.60
C SER A 49 13.05 -4.42 -38.93
N ILE A 50 12.21 -3.40 -39.13
CA ILE A 50 10.83 -3.37 -38.63
C ILE A 50 10.04 -4.53 -39.25
N ARG A 51 10.10 -4.71 -40.58
CA ARG A 51 9.37 -5.77 -41.28
C ARG A 51 9.72 -7.16 -40.77
N ARG A 52 11.00 -7.45 -40.49
CA ARG A 52 11.42 -8.71 -39.86
C ARG A 52 10.80 -8.92 -38.49
N THR A 53 10.75 -7.86 -37.68
CA THR A 53 10.16 -7.89 -36.34
C THR A 53 8.64 -8.09 -36.40
N LEU A 54 7.96 -7.47 -37.36
CA LEU A 54 6.52 -7.63 -37.59
C LEU A 54 6.16 -9.02 -38.14
N LEU A 55 7.01 -9.64 -38.97
CA LEU A 55 6.80 -11.01 -39.43
C LEU A 55 6.79 -12.01 -38.26
N ALA A 56 7.61 -11.79 -37.23
CA ALA A 56 7.58 -12.61 -36.01
C ALA A 56 6.24 -12.48 -35.23
N LEU A 57 5.51 -11.37 -35.39
CA LEU A 57 4.18 -11.16 -34.80
C LEU A 57 3.04 -11.71 -35.65
N ALA A 58 3.25 -11.93 -36.93
CA ALA A 58 2.19 -12.18 -37.92
C ALA A 58 1.43 -13.51 -37.71
N HIS A 59 1.84 -14.34 -36.74
CA HIS A 59 1.27 -15.66 -36.51
C HIS A 59 0.00 -15.71 -35.63
N LYS A 60 -0.56 -14.58 -35.15
CA LYS A 60 -1.82 -14.60 -34.37
C LYS A 60 -2.77 -13.42 -34.69
N GLN A 61 -3.91 -13.72 -35.32
CA GLN A 61 -4.89 -12.81 -35.95
C GLN A 61 -5.88 -12.09 -34.99
N LYS A 62 -5.46 -11.60 -33.81
CA LYS A 62 -6.41 -10.92 -32.87
C LYS A 62 -6.31 -9.40 -32.82
N TYR A 63 -5.34 -8.81 -33.51
CA TYR A 63 -5.13 -7.37 -33.59
C TYR A 63 -4.51 -7.00 -34.94
N ASN A 64 -4.61 -5.73 -35.31
CA ASN A 64 -3.99 -5.19 -36.52
C ASN A 64 -3.09 -4.00 -36.17
N ILE A 65 -1.88 -3.98 -36.73
CA ILE A 65 -0.97 -2.85 -36.67
C ILE A 65 -1.26 -1.98 -37.90
N CYS A 66 -1.78 -0.78 -37.67
CA CYS A 66 -2.27 0.08 -38.75
C CYS A 66 -1.19 1.00 -39.34
N LEU A 67 -0.13 1.28 -38.59
CA LEU A 67 0.98 2.13 -39.02
C LEU A 67 2.31 1.54 -38.58
N TYR A 68 3.32 1.68 -39.42
CA TYR A 68 4.70 1.47 -39.04
C TYR A 68 5.51 2.69 -39.52
N LEU A 69 6.23 3.32 -38.59
CA LEU A 69 7.11 4.44 -38.84
C LEU A 69 8.54 3.99 -38.55
N ASP A 70 9.46 4.40 -39.41
CA ASP A 70 10.87 4.06 -39.31
C ASP A 70 11.72 5.30 -39.00
N GLN A 71 13.03 5.12 -39.00
CA GLN A 71 13.99 6.19 -38.75
C GLN A 71 13.80 7.42 -39.67
N ASN A 72 13.26 7.25 -40.89
CA ASN A 72 13.07 8.35 -41.83
C ASN A 72 11.87 9.22 -41.45
N SER A 73 10.99 8.73 -40.57
CA SER A 73 9.91 9.52 -40.00
C SER A 73 10.37 10.35 -38.79
N MET A 74 11.58 10.13 -38.27
CA MET A 74 12.11 10.89 -37.15
C MET A 74 12.64 12.25 -37.60
N ILE A 75 12.65 13.23 -36.70
CA ILE A 75 13.21 14.56 -36.94
C ILE A 75 14.48 14.71 -36.09
N SER A 76 15.55 15.25 -36.68
CA SER A 76 16.72 15.69 -35.92
C SER A 76 16.52 17.12 -35.44
N THR A 77 16.74 17.37 -34.15
CA THR A 77 16.67 18.69 -33.53
C THR A 77 17.84 18.88 -32.57
N PHE A 78 18.10 20.11 -32.17
CA PHE A 78 19.13 20.45 -31.19
C PHE A 78 18.48 20.73 -29.84
N GLU A 79 18.92 20.02 -28.80
CA GLU A 79 18.56 20.29 -27.40
C GLU A 79 19.83 20.77 -26.66
N PRO A 80 19.79 21.90 -25.92
CA PRO A 80 20.98 22.53 -25.34
C PRO A 80 21.84 21.64 -24.42
N ASN A 81 21.23 20.72 -23.68
CA ASN A 81 21.88 19.83 -22.71
C ASN A 81 22.34 18.51 -23.35
N TYR A 82 21.71 18.08 -24.46
CA TYR A 82 21.94 16.77 -25.09
C TYR A 82 22.53 16.85 -26.50
N GLY A 83 22.64 18.04 -27.09
CA GLY A 83 23.12 18.25 -28.45
C GLY A 83 22.11 17.84 -29.52
N SER A 84 22.60 17.33 -30.65
CA SER A 84 21.74 16.83 -31.73
C SER A 84 21.07 15.52 -31.31
N ILE A 85 19.74 15.52 -31.29
CA ILE A 85 18.91 14.38 -30.91
C ILE A 85 17.88 14.08 -32.00
N CYS A 86 17.46 12.82 -32.10
CA CYS A 86 16.39 12.40 -32.99
C CYS A 86 15.11 12.15 -32.20
N ILE A 87 14.00 12.71 -32.66
CA ILE A 87 12.69 12.65 -31.99
C ILE A 87 11.64 11.96 -32.87
N LYS A 88 10.58 11.47 -32.21
CA LYS A 88 9.37 10.86 -32.78
C LYS A 88 8.19 11.83 -32.60
N PRO A 89 8.02 12.85 -33.45
CA PRO A 89 6.96 13.85 -33.31
C PRO A 89 5.60 13.25 -33.66
N LEU A 90 4.67 13.16 -32.69
CA LEU A 90 3.34 12.62 -32.96
C LEU A 90 2.57 13.47 -33.96
N ASP A 91 2.94 14.75 -34.13
CA ASP A 91 2.42 15.65 -35.16
C ASP A 91 2.51 15.07 -36.57
N ILE A 92 3.54 14.28 -36.90
CA ILE A 92 3.62 13.63 -38.21
C ILE A 92 2.42 12.71 -38.44
N ILE A 93 1.95 12.03 -37.38
CA ILE A 93 0.74 11.21 -37.47
C ILE A 93 -0.49 12.12 -37.49
N TRP A 94 -0.60 13.08 -36.56
CA TRP A 94 -1.79 13.93 -36.41
C TRP A 94 -2.07 14.80 -37.65
N MET A 95 -1.04 15.24 -38.37
CA MET A 95 -1.18 15.99 -39.62
C MET A 95 -1.69 15.13 -40.78
N ASN A 96 -1.40 13.82 -40.79
CA ASN A 96 -1.84 12.89 -41.83
C ASN A 96 -3.17 12.18 -41.47
N TYR A 97 -3.52 12.12 -40.18
CA TYR A 97 -4.66 11.39 -39.66
C TYR A 97 -5.42 12.23 -38.61
N THR A 98 -6.39 13.01 -39.08
CA THR A 98 -7.12 14.02 -38.27
C THR A 98 -8.01 13.45 -37.16
N ASN A 99 -8.23 12.13 -37.14
CA ASN A 99 -8.98 11.45 -36.07
C ASN A 99 -8.20 11.38 -34.75
N TRP A 100 -6.89 11.62 -34.80
CA TRP A 100 -6.02 11.54 -33.64
C TRP A 100 -5.34 12.87 -33.34
N SER A 101 -5.20 13.14 -32.06
CA SER A 101 -4.47 14.28 -31.50
C SER A 101 -3.98 13.90 -30.09
N GLU A 102 -3.41 14.85 -29.38
CA GLU A 102 -3.04 14.71 -27.96
C GLU A 102 -4.22 14.22 -27.07
N LYS A 103 -5.47 14.54 -27.44
CA LYS A 103 -6.66 14.12 -26.68
C LYS A 103 -6.86 12.60 -26.63
N ASN A 104 -6.27 11.86 -27.55
CA ASN A 104 -6.58 10.44 -27.74
C ASN A 104 -5.40 9.63 -28.29
N THR A 105 -4.18 10.12 -28.13
CA THR A 105 -2.97 9.43 -28.55
C THR A 105 -2.08 9.21 -27.33
N ILE A 106 -1.53 8.00 -27.21
CA ILE A 106 -0.48 7.71 -26.24
C ILE A 106 0.68 6.99 -26.94
N ILE A 107 1.92 7.42 -26.66
CA ILE A 107 3.15 6.77 -27.11
C ILE A 107 3.86 6.10 -25.94
N ILE A 108 4.16 4.82 -26.06
CA ILE A 108 4.99 4.09 -25.10
C ILE A 108 6.43 4.11 -25.59
N GLU A 109 7.36 4.56 -24.75
CA GLU A 109 8.76 4.70 -25.13
C GLU A 109 9.69 4.48 -23.93
N ASP A 110 10.89 3.93 -24.16
CA ASP A 110 11.88 3.72 -23.08
C ASP A 110 12.84 4.92 -22.92
N LYS A 111 13.09 5.63 -24.01
CA LYS A 111 14.00 6.78 -24.08
C LYS A 111 13.19 8.07 -24.16
N TRP A 112 13.08 8.77 -23.03
CA TRP A 112 12.41 10.08 -22.92
C TRP A 112 12.84 11.07 -24.01
N LEU A 113 14.13 11.12 -24.37
CA LEU A 113 14.64 11.99 -25.43
C LEU A 113 13.97 11.78 -26.80
N ASN A 114 13.42 10.60 -27.10
CA ASN A 114 12.71 10.39 -28.36
C ASN A 114 11.36 11.10 -28.40
N VAL A 115 10.77 11.40 -27.24
CA VAL A 115 9.36 11.81 -27.12
C VAL A 115 9.17 13.03 -26.21
N PHE A 116 10.24 13.72 -25.83
CA PHE A 116 10.16 14.85 -24.89
C PHE A 116 9.24 15.97 -25.38
N ILE A 117 9.13 16.17 -26.70
CA ILE A 117 8.20 17.14 -27.30
C ILE A 117 6.73 16.71 -27.17
N ASN A 118 6.47 15.43 -26.90
CA ASN A 118 5.13 14.86 -26.70
C ASN A 118 4.97 14.37 -25.25
N GLU A 119 5.60 15.01 -24.26
CA GLU A 119 5.66 14.52 -22.88
C GLU A 119 4.28 14.17 -22.30
N GLU A 120 3.27 15.00 -22.57
CA GLU A 120 1.89 14.80 -22.11
C GLU A 120 1.16 13.64 -22.80
N SER A 121 1.66 13.15 -23.93
CA SER A 121 1.17 11.95 -24.61
C SER A 121 2.09 10.75 -24.42
N ALA A 122 3.15 10.86 -23.62
CA ALA A 122 4.20 9.86 -23.52
C ALA A 122 4.15 9.06 -22.21
N LEU A 123 4.04 7.74 -22.33
CA LEU A 123 4.28 6.80 -21.25
C LEU A 123 5.75 6.34 -21.30
N ILE A 124 6.58 6.91 -20.44
CA ILE A 124 8.00 6.56 -20.37
C ILE A 124 8.20 5.33 -19.47
N ILE A 125 8.69 4.23 -20.05
CA ILE A 125 9.01 3.00 -19.32
C ILE A 125 10.51 2.96 -19.00
N ARG A 126 10.87 3.10 -17.71
CA ARG A 126 12.30 3.08 -17.32
C ARG A 126 12.94 1.71 -17.54
N ARG A 127 14.18 1.71 -18.02
CA ARG A 127 15.11 0.57 -17.93
C ARG A 127 15.52 0.42 -16.46
N MET A 128 15.09 -0.64 -15.78
CA MET A 128 15.52 -0.96 -14.42
C MET A 128 16.94 -1.53 -14.47
N SER A 129 17.93 -0.66 -14.60
CA SER A 129 19.35 -1.00 -14.41
C SER A 129 19.68 -0.97 -12.92
N GLY A 130 19.34 -2.07 -12.24
CA GLY A 130 19.67 -2.32 -10.83
C GLY A 130 19.05 -3.66 -10.43
N GLY A 131 19.85 -4.57 -9.89
CA GLY A 131 19.51 -5.97 -9.60
C GLY A 131 18.47 -6.18 -8.49
N GLY A 132 17.32 -5.52 -8.59
CA GLY A 132 16.12 -5.81 -7.82
C GLY A 132 15.13 -6.54 -8.72
N SER A 133 14.78 -7.77 -8.33
CA SER A 133 13.77 -8.63 -8.94
C SER A 133 12.37 -8.00 -8.89
N PHE A 134 12.10 -6.94 -9.67
CA PHE A 134 10.75 -6.71 -10.15
C PHE A 134 10.56 -7.59 -11.36
N ASP A 135 9.61 -8.50 -11.27
CA ASP A 135 9.34 -9.48 -12.32
C ASP A 135 8.90 -8.72 -13.57
N ASN A 136 9.85 -8.53 -14.50
CA ASN A 136 9.61 -7.85 -15.78
C ASN A 136 8.40 -8.44 -16.49
N ASN A 137 8.00 -9.68 -16.17
CA ASN A 137 6.87 -10.40 -16.73
C ASN A 137 5.50 -9.72 -16.51
N LEU A 138 5.33 -8.92 -15.45
CA LEU A 138 4.07 -8.23 -15.16
C LEU A 138 3.98 -6.81 -15.76
N LEU A 139 5.06 -6.27 -16.35
CA LEU A 139 5.08 -4.90 -16.86
C LEU A 139 4.02 -4.68 -17.94
N LEU A 140 3.95 -5.58 -18.92
CA LEU A 140 2.97 -5.49 -20.02
C LEU A 140 1.53 -5.65 -19.53
N GLU A 141 1.31 -6.46 -18.49
CA GLU A 141 0.00 -6.60 -17.86
C GLU A 141 -0.42 -5.30 -17.18
N LYS A 142 0.46 -4.69 -16.39
CA LYS A 142 0.20 -3.39 -15.74
C LYS A 142 -0.07 -2.27 -16.75
N ILE A 143 0.72 -2.20 -17.82
CA ILE A 143 0.48 -1.23 -18.90
C ILE A 143 -0.84 -1.53 -19.60
N GLY A 144 -1.17 -2.80 -19.84
CA GLY A 144 -2.44 -3.23 -20.43
C GLY A 144 -3.65 -2.77 -19.62
N GLU A 145 -3.62 -2.93 -18.30
CA GLU A 145 -4.67 -2.44 -17.40
C GLU A 145 -4.75 -0.90 -17.40
N TYR A 146 -3.62 -0.21 -17.41
CA TYR A 146 -3.59 1.25 -17.51
C TYR A 146 -4.22 1.74 -18.82
N LEU A 147 -3.83 1.15 -19.95
CA LEU A 147 -4.40 1.48 -21.26
C LEU A 147 -5.90 1.19 -21.33
N LYS A 148 -6.34 0.05 -20.77
CA LYS A 148 -7.76 -0.28 -20.68
C LYS A 148 -8.52 0.78 -19.87
N LEU A 149 -7.98 1.24 -18.75
CA LEU A 149 -8.58 2.27 -17.90
C LEU A 149 -8.75 3.59 -18.65
N ILE A 150 -7.67 4.08 -19.26
CA ILE A 150 -7.69 5.40 -19.91
C ILE A 150 -8.38 5.34 -21.28
N GLY A 151 -8.51 4.16 -21.90
CA GLY A 151 -9.18 3.98 -23.19
C GLY A 151 -10.64 4.42 -23.21
N GLU A 152 -11.30 4.40 -22.04
CA GLU A 152 -12.67 4.90 -21.84
C GLU A 152 -12.76 6.44 -21.72
N LEU A 153 -11.63 7.13 -21.54
CA LEU A 153 -11.63 8.58 -21.38
C LEU A 153 -11.83 9.30 -22.72
N SER A 154 -12.54 10.42 -22.66
CA SER A 154 -12.77 11.29 -23.81
C SER A 154 -11.53 12.12 -24.17
N ASP A 155 -10.68 12.46 -23.18
CA ASP A 155 -9.53 13.36 -23.35
C ASP A 155 -8.35 12.91 -22.47
N PHE A 156 -7.20 12.61 -23.09
CA PHE A 156 -5.99 12.15 -22.38
C PHE A 156 -5.21 13.30 -21.73
N ARG A 157 -5.46 14.55 -22.09
CA ARG A 157 -4.73 15.72 -21.53
C ARG A 157 -5.01 15.96 -20.04
N VAL A 158 -5.98 15.26 -19.47
CA VAL A 158 -6.28 15.27 -18.03
C VAL A 158 -5.41 14.29 -17.24
N LEU A 159 -4.61 13.48 -17.94
CA LEU A 159 -3.79 12.44 -17.35
C LEU A 159 -2.39 12.96 -17.04
N ASN A 160 -1.80 12.41 -15.98
CA ASN A 160 -0.38 12.53 -15.70
C ASN A 160 0.26 11.15 -15.86
N HIS A 161 0.79 10.87 -17.06
CA HIS A 161 1.40 9.58 -17.38
C HIS A 161 2.64 9.25 -16.53
N LYS A 162 3.21 10.20 -15.78
CA LYS A 162 4.30 9.90 -14.81
C LYS A 162 3.81 9.12 -13.60
N LYS A 163 2.52 9.25 -13.25
CA LYS A 163 1.86 8.55 -12.13
C LYS A 163 1.00 7.37 -12.61
N TRP A 164 1.24 6.84 -13.82
CA TRP A 164 0.40 5.80 -14.44
C TRP A 164 0.16 4.54 -13.58
N ILE A 165 1.11 4.19 -12.71
CA ILE A 165 0.98 3.06 -11.76
C ILE A 165 -0.10 3.34 -10.71
N ASP A 166 -0.32 4.61 -10.37
CA ASP A 166 -1.25 5.06 -9.34
C ASP A 166 -2.68 5.19 -9.88
N TYR A 167 -2.86 5.17 -11.20
CA TYR A 167 -4.16 5.12 -11.86
C TYR A 167 -4.77 3.74 -11.70
N LYS A 168 -5.25 3.47 -10.49
CA LYS A 168 -6.06 2.29 -10.17
C LYS A 168 -7.49 2.54 -10.63
N ASN A 169 -8.15 1.50 -11.14
CA ASN A 169 -9.59 1.55 -11.39
C ASN A 169 -10.29 2.08 -10.14
N GLN A 170 -11.10 3.14 -10.29
CA GLN A 170 -11.88 3.74 -9.19
C GLN A 170 -12.67 2.68 -8.42
N GLU A 171 -13.19 1.66 -9.11
CA GLU A 171 -13.91 0.54 -8.49
C GLU A 171 -13.00 -0.39 -7.68
N SER A 172 -11.75 -0.59 -8.12
CA SER A 172 -10.77 -1.36 -7.35
C SER A 172 -10.30 -0.60 -6.11
N ARG A 173 -10.06 0.71 -6.23
CA ARG A 173 -9.72 1.57 -5.10
C ARG A 173 -10.88 1.71 -4.11
N LYS A 174 -12.11 1.83 -4.62
CA LYS A 174 -13.34 1.83 -3.81
C LYS A 174 -13.49 0.52 -3.05
N ARG A 175 -13.39 -0.64 -3.72
CA ARG A 175 -13.43 -1.95 -3.05
C ARG A 175 -12.30 -2.14 -2.04
N PHE A 176 -11.12 -1.59 -2.30
CA PHE A 176 -10.01 -1.60 -1.34
C PHE A 176 -10.36 -0.81 -0.07
N ILE A 177 -10.84 0.42 -0.23
CA ILE A 177 -11.26 1.30 0.87
C ILE A 177 -12.43 0.68 1.63
N GLU A 178 -13.44 0.17 0.93
CA GLU A 178 -14.59 -0.52 1.55
C GLU A 178 -14.14 -1.73 2.37
N LYS A 179 -13.14 -2.46 1.89
CA LYS A 179 -12.63 -3.66 2.57
C LYS A 179 -11.89 -3.33 3.88
N ILE A 180 -11.03 -2.32 3.88
CA ILE A 180 -10.26 -1.98 5.08
C ILE A 180 -11.02 -1.01 6.01
N GLY A 181 -12.03 -0.33 5.49
CA GLY A 181 -12.80 0.69 6.20
C GLY A 181 -12.10 2.05 6.26
N PRO A 182 -12.74 3.03 6.90
CA PRO A 182 -12.18 4.36 7.05
C PRO A 182 -10.90 4.33 7.92
N LEU A 183 -9.84 4.97 7.43
CA LEU A 183 -8.63 5.28 8.18
C LEU A 183 -8.74 6.67 8.81
N PRO A 184 -8.05 6.92 9.94
CA PRO A 184 -8.12 8.19 10.64
C PRO A 184 -7.57 9.33 9.78
N ASP A 185 -8.22 10.49 9.87
CA ASP A 185 -7.71 11.72 9.27
C ASP A 185 -6.62 12.39 10.15
N GLU A 186 -5.97 13.41 9.62
CA GLU A 186 -4.90 14.14 10.31
C GLU A 186 -5.38 14.73 11.66
N ARG A 187 -6.64 15.16 11.76
CA ARG A 187 -7.21 15.73 13.00
C ARG A 187 -7.43 14.65 14.04
N GLU A 188 -7.90 13.48 13.63
CA GLU A 188 -8.07 12.31 14.50
C GLU A 188 -6.71 11.83 15.04
N ILE A 189 -5.69 11.79 14.18
CA ILE A 189 -4.31 11.48 14.58
C ILE A 189 -3.78 12.47 15.62
N ILE A 190 -3.94 13.78 15.36
CA ILE A 190 -3.50 14.82 16.30
C ILE A 190 -4.21 14.68 17.65
N ARG A 191 -5.53 14.46 17.66
CA ARG A 191 -6.30 14.24 18.89
C ARG A 191 -5.83 12.99 19.63
N PHE A 192 -5.59 11.91 18.90
CA PHE A 192 -5.12 10.65 19.46
C PHE A 192 -3.76 10.81 20.13
N LEU A 193 -2.80 11.50 19.49
CA LEU A 193 -1.47 11.79 20.03
C LEU A 193 -1.46 12.85 21.14
N ASN A 194 -2.47 13.70 21.23
CA ASN A 194 -2.57 14.75 22.26
C ASN A 194 -3.35 14.30 23.51
N GLY A 195 -3.95 13.11 23.51
CA GLY A 195 -4.65 12.56 24.66
C GLY A 195 -5.78 13.47 25.15
N ASP A 196 -6.85 13.62 24.36
CA ASP A 196 -8.10 14.32 24.71
C ASP A 196 -7.95 15.65 25.50
N GLN A 197 -6.86 16.39 25.31
CA GLN A 197 -6.81 17.78 25.73
C GLN A 197 -7.78 18.56 24.82
N ARG A 198 -8.96 18.87 25.36
CA ARG A 198 -9.87 19.86 24.76
C ARG A 198 -9.02 21.10 24.48
N PHE A 199 -8.98 21.54 23.22
CA PHE A 199 -8.52 22.88 22.89
C PHE A 199 -9.46 23.87 23.59
N GLU A 200 -9.11 24.27 24.81
CA GLU A 200 -9.66 25.48 25.37
C GLU A 200 -9.24 26.60 24.43
N LYS A 201 -10.23 27.24 23.79
CA LYS A 201 -10.04 28.51 23.10
C LYS A 201 -9.46 29.49 24.11
N TYR A 202 -8.15 29.65 24.14
CA TYR A 202 -7.52 30.83 24.70
C TYR A 202 -7.83 32.00 23.75
N ASN A 203 -8.98 32.62 23.97
CA ASN A 203 -9.15 34.04 23.68
C ASN A 203 -8.31 34.80 24.73
N SER A 204 -7.06 35.09 24.41
CA SER A 204 -6.34 36.18 25.05
C SER A 204 -5.78 37.09 23.97
N SER A 205 -6.49 38.19 23.78
CA SER A 205 -6.02 39.38 23.10
C SER A 205 -4.72 39.85 23.74
N SER A 206 -3.61 39.75 23.02
CA SER A 206 -2.47 40.64 23.17
C SER A 206 -1.57 40.47 21.96
N ASP A 207 -1.64 41.47 21.08
CA ASP A 207 -0.66 41.72 20.04
C ASP A 207 0.74 41.72 20.64
N ASN A 208 1.62 40.88 20.11
CA ASN A 208 3.04 41.19 19.94
C ASN A 208 3.63 40.22 18.93
N GLU A 209 3.86 40.75 17.74
CA GLU A 209 4.67 40.15 16.68
C GLU A 209 6.08 39.83 17.19
N TYR A 210 6.46 38.56 17.08
CA TYR A 210 7.85 38.17 16.95
C TYR A 210 7.96 37.15 15.82
N ILE A 211 8.40 37.61 14.65
CA ILE A 211 8.81 36.78 13.52
C ILE A 211 10.33 36.69 13.52
N PRO A 212 10.89 35.48 13.66
CA PRO A 212 12.09 35.18 12.88
C PRO A 212 12.01 33.80 12.23
N GLY A 213 12.42 33.78 10.97
CA GLY A 213 12.90 32.56 10.32
C GLY A 213 11.94 32.02 9.28
N ASN A 214 12.13 32.50 8.05
CA ASN A 214 11.58 32.01 6.81
C ASN A 214 11.96 30.53 6.57
N THR A 215 11.41 29.58 7.32
CA THR A 215 11.33 28.20 6.88
C THR A 215 10.14 28.16 5.94
N LYS A 216 10.43 28.23 4.65
CA LYS A 216 9.55 27.73 3.58
C LYS A 216 8.87 26.49 4.15
N ARG A 217 7.56 26.57 4.36
CA ARG A 217 6.72 25.41 4.65
C ARG A 217 6.90 24.50 3.45
N MET A 218 7.90 23.62 3.50
CA MET A 218 8.00 22.52 2.56
C MET A 218 6.76 21.69 2.88
N LYS A 219 5.68 21.94 2.13
CA LYS A 219 4.74 20.88 1.82
C LYS A 219 5.63 19.78 1.23
N LEU A 220 6.02 18.81 2.06
CA LEU A 220 6.39 17.52 1.53
C LEU A 220 5.12 17.04 0.82
N GLU A 221 5.14 17.17 -0.50
CA GLU A 221 4.17 16.58 -1.42
C GLU A 221 4.31 15.05 -1.37
N SER A 222 4.01 14.47 -0.21
CA SER A 222 3.63 13.08 -0.12
C SER A 222 2.12 13.06 -0.35
N ASP A 223 1.71 13.12 -1.63
CA ASP A 223 0.35 12.83 -2.12
C ASP A 223 -0.11 11.39 -1.80
N ASP A 224 0.74 10.61 -1.12
CA ASP A 224 0.58 9.21 -0.78
C ASP A 224 -0.36 9.08 0.43
N SER A 225 -1.62 8.73 0.17
CA SER A 225 -2.59 8.53 1.24
C SER A 225 -2.22 7.30 2.09
N PHE A 226 -2.75 7.23 3.31
CA PHE A 226 -2.59 6.05 4.15
C PHE A 226 -3.03 4.74 3.47
N TYR A 227 -4.05 4.83 2.60
CA TYR A 227 -4.50 3.71 1.77
C TYR A 227 -3.41 3.24 0.81
N ASP A 228 -2.73 4.18 0.13
CA ASP A 228 -1.69 3.86 -0.84
C ASP A 228 -0.48 3.20 -0.18
N LYS A 229 -0.10 3.68 1.02
CA LYS A 229 0.96 3.06 1.83
C LYS A 229 0.61 1.62 2.22
N ILE A 230 -0.60 1.37 2.71
CA ILE A 230 -1.07 0.02 3.09
C ILE A 230 -1.10 -0.89 1.87
N GLU A 231 -1.60 -0.40 0.74
CA GLU A 231 -1.73 -1.20 -0.47
C GLU A 231 -0.35 -1.62 -1.01
N ARG A 232 0.61 -0.69 -1.06
CA ARG A 232 2.01 -0.99 -1.40
C ARG A 232 2.59 -2.04 -0.45
N LYS A 233 2.37 -1.87 0.86
CA LYS A 233 2.83 -2.85 1.86
C LYS A 233 2.19 -4.23 1.64
N CYS A 234 0.93 -4.29 1.20
CA CYS A 234 0.27 -5.56 0.86
C CYS A 234 0.92 -6.25 -0.35
N GLU A 235 1.45 -5.50 -1.31
CA GLU A 235 2.17 -6.03 -2.47
C GLU A 235 3.58 -6.50 -2.12
N GLU A 236 4.29 -5.75 -1.27
CA GLU A 236 5.68 -6.01 -0.89
C GLU A 236 5.82 -7.13 0.16
N TYR A 237 4.89 -7.20 1.12
CA TYR A 237 5.01 -8.09 2.28
C TYR A 237 4.16 -9.35 2.13
N SER A 238 4.80 -10.51 2.19
CA SER A 238 4.14 -11.82 2.18
C SER A 238 4.04 -12.40 3.58
N ILE A 239 2.80 -12.69 4.02
CA ILE A 239 2.53 -13.29 5.33
C ILE A 239 2.74 -14.81 5.21
N LYS A 240 3.53 -15.37 6.12
CA LYS A 240 3.74 -16.82 6.24
C LYS A 240 2.86 -17.37 7.35
N GLU A 241 1.79 -18.06 6.98
CA GLU A 241 0.90 -18.73 7.93
C GLU A 241 1.60 -19.89 8.64
N LEU A 242 1.47 -19.93 9.95
CA LEU A 242 1.85 -21.03 10.83
C LEU A 242 0.66 -21.93 11.14
N SER A 243 -0.54 -21.36 11.20
CA SER A 243 -1.81 -22.07 11.41
C SER A 243 -2.93 -21.37 10.65
N PRO A 244 -3.91 -22.12 10.14
CA PRO A 244 -5.03 -21.53 9.41
C PRO A 244 -5.87 -20.67 10.35
N LEU A 245 -6.35 -19.53 9.84
CA LEU A 245 -7.29 -18.67 10.53
C LEU A 245 -8.71 -19.26 10.51
N ASN A 246 -9.44 -19.12 11.60
CA ASN A 246 -10.83 -19.52 11.73
C ASN A 246 -11.75 -18.31 11.58
N GLN A 247 -12.51 -18.27 10.48
CA GLN A 247 -13.39 -17.14 10.14
C GLN A 247 -14.50 -16.86 11.18
N GLN A 248 -14.78 -17.80 12.09
CA GLN A 248 -15.74 -17.61 13.19
C GLN A 248 -15.12 -16.89 14.39
N LYS A 249 -13.79 -16.86 14.50
CA LYS A 249 -13.08 -16.17 15.58
C LYS A 249 -12.91 -14.70 15.26
N LYS A 250 -12.71 -13.92 16.31
CA LYS A 250 -12.22 -12.53 16.25
C LYS A 250 -10.71 -12.54 16.01
N LEU A 251 -10.09 -11.39 15.80
CA LEU A 251 -8.64 -11.27 15.61
C LEU A 251 -8.00 -10.51 16.78
N LEU A 252 -6.99 -11.12 17.39
CA LEU A 252 -6.16 -10.51 18.43
C LEU A 252 -4.74 -10.36 17.89
N VAL A 253 -4.27 -9.12 17.77
CA VAL A 253 -2.89 -8.80 17.42
C VAL A 253 -2.15 -8.39 18.68
N LEU A 254 -1.01 -9.02 18.97
CA LEU A 254 -0.22 -8.76 20.17
C LEU A 254 1.18 -8.31 19.78
N ASP A 255 1.63 -7.24 20.42
CA ASP A 255 3.04 -6.93 20.51
C ASP A 255 3.81 -7.93 21.42
N ILE A 256 5.14 -7.86 21.48
CA ILE A 256 5.99 -8.77 22.26
C ILE A 256 6.69 -8.05 23.42
N ASP A 257 7.66 -7.18 23.11
CA ASP A 257 8.52 -6.54 24.09
C ASP A 257 7.73 -5.54 24.94
N TYR A 258 7.93 -5.55 26.26
CA TYR A 258 7.10 -4.83 27.24
C TYR A 258 5.61 -5.24 27.27
N THR A 259 5.10 -5.98 26.28
CA THR A 259 3.71 -6.46 26.25
C THR A 259 3.58 -7.86 26.86
N LEU A 260 4.22 -8.85 26.26
CA LEU A 260 4.18 -10.28 26.64
C LEU A 260 5.40 -10.74 27.43
N CYS A 261 6.49 -9.98 27.36
CA CYS A 261 7.76 -10.30 28.00
C CYS A 261 8.46 -9.01 28.44
N ASN A 262 9.50 -9.15 29.26
CA ASN A 262 10.39 -8.03 29.55
C ASN A 262 11.19 -7.65 28.28
N PRO A 263 11.93 -6.53 28.24
CA PRO A 263 12.45 -5.97 26.97
C PRO A 263 13.41 -6.88 26.20
N ASP A 264 14.15 -7.75 26.89
CA ASP A 264 15.04 -8.74 26.25
C ASP A 264 14.39 -10.12 26.08
N CYS A 265 13.10 -10.23 26.39
CA CYS A 265 12.27 -11.44 26.38
C CYS A 265 12.84 -12.63 27.17
N ARG A 266 13.74 -12.40 28.12
CA ARG A 266 14.25 -13.46 29.00
C ARG A 266 13.26 -13.88 30.06
N LEU A 267 12.25 -13.04 30.32
CA LEU A 267 11.21 -13.28 31.30
C LEU A 267 9.84 -13.07 30.65
N ALA A 268 9.06 -14.14 30.60
CA ALA A 268 7.64 -14.07 30.25
C ALA A 268 6.90 -13.23 31.29
N ARG A 269 6.00 -12.36 30.82
CA ARG A 269 5.07 -11.67 31.69
C ARG A 269 4.20 -12.71 32.42
N PRO A 270 3.90 -12.53 33.72
CA PRO A 270 3.05 -13.47 34.45
C PRO A 270 1.74 -13.76 33.71
N TYR A 271 1.27 -15.00 33.82
CA TYR A 271 0.05 -15.52 33.15
C TYR A 271 0.10 -15.65 31.62
N LEU A 272 1.24 -15.44 30.95
CA LEU A 272 1.38 -15.49 29.48
C LEU A 272 0.66 -16.67 28.80
N HIS A 273 0.97 -17.90 29.17
CA HIS A 273 0.39 -19.08 28.52
C HIS A 273 -1.09 -19.29 28.86
N GLU A 274 -1.50 -18.93 30.08
CA GLU A 274 -2.90 -19.00 30.51
C GLU A 274 -3.76 -18.01 29.72
N PHE A 275 -3.28 -16.77 29.61
CA PHE A 275 -3.87 -15.71 28.80
C PHE A 275 -4.06 -16.17 27.36
N LEU A 276 -2.98 -16.60 26.69
CA LEU A 276 -3.02 -17.04 25.29
C LEU A 276 -3.98 -18.24 25.09
N ALA A 277 -3.99 -19.20 26.02
CA ALA A 277 -4.89 -20.35 25.95
C ALA A 277 -6.38 -19.96 26.08
N LYS A 278 -6.70 -19.03 26.99
CA LYS A 278 -8.07 -18.55 27.21
C LYS A 278 -8.58 -17.75 26.02
N VAL A 279 -7.81 -16.76 25.56
CA VAL A 279 -8.22 -15.92 24.43
C VAL A 279 -8.25 -16.69 23.11
N TYR A 280 -7.40 -17.71 22.92
CA TYR A 280 -7.41 -18.54 21.71
C TYR A 280 -8.77 -19.21 21.45
N LYS A 281 -9.63 -19.40 22.45
CA LYS A 281 -10.99 -19.92 22.25
C LYS A 281 -11.83 -19.00 21.36
N TYR A 282 -11.60 -17.70 21.43
CA TYR A 282 -12.42 -16.67 20.78
C TYR A 282 -11.67 -15.91 19.67
N TYR A 283 -10.34 -15.88 19.73
CA TYR A 283 -9.49 -15.09 18.85
C TYR A 283 -8.52 -15.98 18.08
N ASP A 284 -8.33 -15.70 16.80
CA ASP A 284 -7.09 -16.03 16.12
C ASP A 284 -6.02 -15.05 16.58
N ILE A 285 -4.86 -15.59 16.93
CA ILE A 285 -3.78 -14.82 17.56
C ILE A 285 -2.69 -14.56 16.52
N VAL A 286 -2.38 -13.29 16.32
CA VAL A 286 -1.27 -12.81 15.51
C VAL A 286 -0.30 -12.09 16.41
N ILE A 287 0.99 -12.34 16.21
CA ILE A 287 2.04 -11.57 16.88
C ILE A 287 2.58 -10.52 15.91
N TRP A 288 2.81 -9.29 16.35
CA TRP A 288 3.42 -8.24 15.52
C TRP A 288 4.48 -7.50 16.32
N ALA A 289 5.74 -7.84 16.09
CA ALA A 289 6.88 -7.22 16.76
C ALA A 289 7.39 -5.99 16.00
N GLY A 290 7.88 -4.99 16.75
CA GLY A 290 8.63 -3.84 16.20
C GLY A 290 10.08 -4.14 15.83
N SER A 291 10.48 -5.41 15.87
CA SER A 291 11.86 -5.90 15.65
C SER A 291 11.95 -6.80 14.41
N ASN A 292 13.18 -7.13 14.00
CA ASN A 292 13.41 -8.00 12.84
C ASN A 292 12.89 -9.44 13.04
N ARG A 293 12.73 -10.16 11.93
CA ARG A 293 12.18 -11.52 11.89
C ARG A 293 12.94 -12.54 12.74
N ASN A 294 14.27 -12.47 12.74
CA ASN A 294 15.12 -13.45 13.43
C ASN A 294 14.98 -13.30 14.94
N TRP A 295 15.01 -12.05 15.42
CA TRP A 295 14.76 -11.74 16.83
C TRP A 295 13.36 -12.18 17.23
N THR A 296 12.35 -11.83 16.43
CA THR A 296 10.94 -12.19 16.68
C THR A 296 10.76 -13.70 16.81
N TYR A 297 11.33 -14.48 15.89
CA TYR A 297 11.28 -15.94 15.94
C TYR A 297 12.00 -16.51 17.17
N GLY A 298 13.17 -15.96 17.52
CA GLY A 298 13.93 -16.33 18.72
C GLY A 298 13.11 -16.11 19.99
N ALA A 299 12.60 -14.89 20.18
CA ALA A 299 11.77 -14.52 21.34
C ALA A 299 10.54 -15.43 21.50
N LEU A 300 9.81 -15.69 20.40
CA LEU A 300 8.64 -16.58 20.45
C LEU A 300 8.99 -18.05 20.75
N THR A 301 10.21 -18.48 20.39
CA THR A 301 10.72 -19.80 20.71
C THR A 301 11.14 -19.89 22.18
N ASP A 302 11.89 -18.92 22.68
CA ASP A 302 12.38 -18.87 24.05
C ASP A 302 11.23 -18.76 25.07
N LEU A 303 10.16 -18.05 24.71
CA LEU A 303 8.91 -17.97 25.48
C LEU A 303 8.01 -19.21 25.31
N ASN A 304 8.44 -20.25 24.57
CA ASN A 304 7.68 -21.46 24.27
C ASN A 304 6.30 -21.21 23.60
N ILE A 305 6.11 -20.05 22.97
CA ILE A 305 4.82 -19.68 22.34
C ILE A 305 4.57 -20.53 21.08
N LEU A 306 5.61 -20.90 20.33
CA LEU A 306 5.48 -21.65 19.08
C LEU A 306 5.35 -23.18 19.26
N ILE A 307 5.80 -23.72 20.40
CA ILE A 307 5.90 -25.18 20.60
C ILE A 307 4.77 -25.77 21.45
N THR A 308 3.97 -24.92 22.09
CA THR A 308 2.85 -25.34 22.94
C THR A 308 1.71 -25.96 22.12
N ARG A 309 0.88 -26.77 22.79
CA ARG A 309 -0.29 -27.44 22.18
C ARG A 309 -1.63 -26.87 22.61
N ILE A 310 -1.66 -25.97 23.58
CA ILE A 310 -2.91 -25.46 24.20
C ILE A 310 -3.49 -24.25 23.47
N TYR A 311 -2.74 -23.64 22.56
CA TYR A 311 -3.19 -22.61 21.63
C TYR A 311 -2.35 -22.66 20.34
N ARG A 312 -2.73 -21.87 19.34
CA ARG A 312 -1.94 -21.70 18.11
C ARG A 312 -1.85 -20.24 17.73
N ILE A 313 -0.68 -19.84 17.24
CA ILE A 313 -0.45 -18.55 16.59
C ILE A 313 -0.73 -18.74 15.09
N ALA A 314 -1.56 -17.88 14.51
CA ALA A 314 -1.91 -17.92 13.08
C ALA A 314 -0.69 -17.57 12.22
N PHE A 315 -0.05 -16.45 12.53
CA PHE A 315 1.22 -16.00 11.94
C PHE A 315 1.84 -14.91 12.83
N TYR A 316 3.08 -14.55 12.53
CA TYR A 316 3.75 -13.41 13.16
C TYR A 316 4.28 -12.45 12.10
N LEU A 317 4.34 -11.18 12.45
CA LEU A 317 4.82 -10.05 11.65
C LEU A 317 6.01 -9.40 12.38
N ASP A 318 6.85 -8.73 11.60
CA ASP A 318 8.08 -8.06 12.04
C ASP A 318 8.07 -6.59 11.59
N GLU A 319 9.16 -5.88 11.89
CA GLU A 319 9.36 -4.47 11.52
C GLU A 319 9.16 -4.18 10.02
N GLN A 320 9.40 -5.16 9.13
CA GLN A 320 9.27 -4.94 7.69
C GLN A 320 7.80 -4.83 7.25
N ALA A 321 6.87 -5.34 8.05
CA ALA A 321 5.43 -5.18 7.86
C ALA A 321 4.94 -3.78 8.26
N MET A 322 5.73 -3.00 9.01
CA MET A 322 5.37 -1.67 9.47
C MET A 322 5.48 -0.62 8.35
N ILE A 323 4.82 0.53 8.56
CA ILE A 323 4.80 1.65 7.60
C ILE A 323 5.29 2.93 8.27
N PRO A 324 6.20 3.70 7.64
CA PRO A 324 6.58 5.01 8.12
C PRO A 324 5.47 6.05 7.88
N VAL A 325 5.07 6.73 8.95
CA VAL A 325 4.10 7.82 8.96
C VAL A 325 4.76 9.07 9.51
N GLU A 326 4.72 10.15 8.74
CA GLU A 326 5.11 11.47 9.20
C GLU A 326 3.90 12.13 9.87
N THR A 327 4.14 12.81 10.99
CA THR A 327 3.09 13.56 11.69
C THR A 327 3.59 14.99 11.95
N PRO A 328 2.71 16.00 11.97
CA PRO A 328 3.14 17.38 12.25
C PRO A 328 3.79 17.58 13.62
N LYS A 329 3.58 16.66 14.56
CA LYS A 329 4.01 16.77 15.96
C LYS A 329 5.40 16.17 16.20
N ILE A 330 5.79 15.16 15.44
CA ILE A 330 7.00 14.39 15.68
C ILE A 330 7.96 14.64 14.52
N ILE A 331 9.17 15.11 14.84
CA ILE A 331 10.21 15.34 13.84
C ILE A 331 10.69 13.97 13.36
N GLY A 332 10.45 13.68 12.08
CA GLY A 332 10.77 12.40 11.45
C GLY A 332 9.55 11.50 11.25
N SER A 333 9.79 10.31 10.70
CA SER A 333 8.77 9.30 10.52
C SER A 333 8.70 8.36 11.72
N ILE A 334 7.50 7.94 12.06
CA ILE A 334 7.22 6.90 13.06
C ILE A 334 6.77 5.66 12.29
N ASN A 335 7.36 4.51 12.60
CA ASN A 335 6.87 3.25 12.04
C ASN A 335 5.64 2.80 12.84
N VAL A 336 4.57 2.45 12.13
CA VAL A 336 3.32 2.00 12.72
C VAL A 336 2.94 0.60 12.22
N LYS A 337 2.06 -0.09 12.94
CA LYS A 337 1.52 -1.43 12.68
C LYS A 337 0.13 -1.32 12.03
N PRO A 338 0.02 -1.15 10.70
CA PRO A 338 -1.26 -0.92 10.03
C PRO A 338 -2.11 -2.19 9.97
N LEU A 339 -3.16 -2.29 10.80
CA LEU A 339 -4.08 -3.44 10.74
C LEU A 339 -4.74 -3.64 9.36
N GLY A 340 -4.83 -2.58 8.56
CA GLY A 340 -5.27 -2.67 7.17
C GLY A 340 -4.45 -3.64 6.29
N LEU A 341 -3.19 -3.90 6.62
CA LEU A 341 -2.38 -4.95 5.97
C LEU A 341 -3.02 -6.33 6.15
N ILE A 342 -3.45 -6.63 7.39
CA ILE A 342 -4.08 -7.90 7.73
C ILE A 342 -5.49 -7.96 7.14
N TRP A 343 -6.32 -6.93 7.35
CA TRP A 343 -7.70 -6.88 6.84
C TRP A 343 -7.75 -7.01 5.31
N ARG A 344 -6.76 -6.45 4.60
CA ARG A 344 -6.69 -6.57 3.15
C ARG A 344 -6.39 -7.99 2.68
N LYS A 345 -5.54 -8.74 3.39
CA LYS A 345 -5.16 -10.12 3.04
C LYS A 345 -6.20 -11.14 3.54
N TYR A 346 -6.86 -10.86 4.67
CA TYR A 346 -7.83 -11.73 5.32
C TYR A 346 -9.19 -11.05 5.47
N ALA A 347 -10.08 -11.31 4.50
CA ALA A 347 -11.35 -10.58 4.37
C ALA A 347 -12.35 -10.77 5.52
N SER A 348 -12.17 -11.81 6.34
CA SER A 348 -13.02 -12.09 7.51
C SER A 348 -12.73 -11.15 8.69
N TYR A 349 -11.67 -10.34 8.62
CA TYR A 349 -11.29 -9.41 9.68
C TYR A 349 -11.34 -7.95 9.22
N SER A 350 -11.74 -7.10 10.15
CA SER A 350 -11.81 -5.64 10.01
C SER A 350 -11.77 -5.00 11.40
N ALA A 351 -11.88 -3.67 11.47
CA ALA A 351 -12.04 -2.95 12.75
C ALA A 351 -13.24 -3.46 13.59
N ARG A 352 -14.23 -4.11 12.97
CA ARG A 352 -15.41 -4.66 13.65
C ARG A 352 -15.08 -5.82 14.61
N ASN A 353 -14.01 -6.56 14.37
CA ASN A 353 -13.69 -7.78 15.09
C ASN A 353 -12.18 -7.96 15.36
N THR A 354 -11.41 -6.88 15.28
CA THR A 354 -9.96 -6.88 15.49
C THR A 354 -9.60 -5.95 16.63
N ILE A 355 -8.72 -6.40 17.52
CA ILE A 355 -8.07 -5.57 18.52
C ILE A 355 -6.55 -5.81 18.48
N ILE A 356 -5.76 -4.73 18.57
CA ILE A 356 -4.31 -4.77 18.74
C ILE A 356 -3.96 -4.31 20.15
N ILE A 357 -3.10 -5.07 20.83
CA ILE A 357 -2.58 -4.78 22.15
C ILE A 357 -1.09 -4.50 22.01
N ASP A 358 -0.69 -3.31 22.46
CA ASP A 358 0.67 -2.79 22.32
C ASP A 358 0.93 -1.82 23.48
N ASP A 359 2.14 -1.79 24.02
CA ASP A 359 2.48 -0.84 25.07
C ASP A 359 2.74 0.56 24.49
N GLU A 360 3.17 0.63 23.24
CA GLU A 360 3.46 1.89 22.56
C GLU A 360 2.27 2.35 21.72
N LYS A 361 1.56 3.37 22.22
CA LYS A 361 0.37 3.93 21.59
C LYS A 361 0.57 4.34 20.14
N SER A 362 1.76 4.82 19.77
CA SER A 362 2.04 5.24 18.40
C SER A 362 2.05 4.09 17.39
N ASN A 363 2.25 2.84 17.82
CA ASN A 363 2.23 1.68 16.92
C ASN A 363 0.88 1.48 16.23
N PHE A 364 -0.24 1.85 16.86
CA PHE A 364 -1.58 1.70 16.28
C PHE A 364 -2.22 3.02 15.82
N LEU A 365 -1.39 4.01 15.47
CA LEU A 365 -1.80 5.35 15.01
C LEU A 365 -2.78 5.33 13.83
N MET A 366 -2.63 4.38 12.90
CA MET A 366 -3.49 4.24 11.72
C MET A 366 -4.79 3.46 12.01
N ASN A 367 -4.96 2.95 13.22
CA ASN A 367 -6.13 2.18 13.65
C ASN A 367 -6.41 2.41 15.15
N PRO A 368 -6.62 3.67 15.59
CA PRO A 368 -6.69 4.03 17.00
C PRO A 368 -7.90 3.40 17.71
N GLN A 369 -9.02 3.23 16.99
CA GLN A 369 -10.24 2.62 17.53
C GLN A 369 -10.08 1.11 17.80
N SER A 370 -9.12 0.44 17.15
CA SER A 370 -8.83 -0.98 17.36
C SER A 370 -7.66 -1.22 18.31
N GLY A 371 -7.03 -0.18 18.85
CA GLY A 371 -5.85 -0.30 19.70
C GLY A 371 -6.17 -0.16 21.19
N LEU A 372 -5.50 -0.98 22.01
CA LEU A 372 -5.48 -0.89 23.45
C LEU A 372 -4.04 -0.75 23.91
N GLU A 373 -3.74 0.36 24.57
CA GLU A 373 -2.44 0.62 25.20
C GLU A 373 -2.36 -0.19 26.51
N ILE A 374 -1.49 -1.21 26.53
CA ILE A 374 -1.25 -2.01 27.74
C ILE A 374 -0.17 -1.34 28.59
N GLN A 375 -0.23 -1.53 29.91
CA GLN A 375 0.86 -1.07 30.76
C GLN A 375 2.14 -1.86 30.45
N PRO A 376 3.28 -1.18 30.20
CA PRO A 376 4.53 -1.84 29.86
C PRO A 376 5.05 -2.69 31.02
N PHE A 377 5.51 -3.90 30.71
CA PHE A 377 6.10 -4.82 31.66
C PHE A 377 7.60 -4.54 31.82
N ILE A 378 7.92 -3.76 32.86
CA ILE A 378 9.30 -3.38 33.20
C ILE A 378 9.72 -4.08 34.49
N LEU A 379 10.89 -4.69 34.47
CA LEU A 379 11.46 -5.38 35.62
C LEU A 379 11.95 -4.37 36.67
N ASN A 380 11.13 -4.05 37.67
CA ASN A 380 11.58 -3.46 38.93
C ASN A 380 11.51 -4.52 40.03
N GLN A 381 12.62 -4.76 40.72
CA GLN A 381 12.87 -5.89 41.63
C GLN A 381 11.83 -6.09 42.77
N ALA A 382 10.92 -5.14 43.02
CA ALA A 382 9.96 -5.20 44.12
C ALA A 382 8.62 -5.90 43.78
N ASN A 383 8.12 -5.85 42.54
CA ASN A 383 6.70 -6.17 42.24
C ASN A 383 6.47 -7.13 41.05
N CYS A 384 7.50 -7.86 40.58
CA CYS A 384 7.39 -8.71 39.38
C CYS A 384 6.37 -9.87 39.53
N THR A 385 6.15 -10.35 40.77
CA THR A 385 5.18 -11.43 41.05
C THR A 385 3.73 -10.94 41.12
N ASP A 386 3.52 -9.62 41.20
CA ASP A 386 2.21 -9.02 41.42
C ASP A 386 1.61 -8.46 40.11
N ASP A 387 2.35 -8.50 38.99
CA ASP A 387 1.82 -8.15 37.67
C ASP A 387 0.72 -9.15 37.29
N ALA A 388 -0.50 -8.65 37.20
CA ALA A 388 -1.69 -9.40 36.79
C ALA A 388 -2.31 -8.81 35.52
N GLU A 389 -1.53 -8.05 34.73
CA GLU A 389 -2.05 -7.32 33.57
C GLU A 389 -2.65 -8.24 32.51
N LEU A 390 -1.97 -9.36 32.21
CA LEU A 390 -2.51 -10.35 31.27
C LEU A 390 -3.76 -11.06 31.81
N GLN A 391 -3.91 -11.16 33.13
CA GLN A 391 -5.14 -11.69 33.74
C GLN A 391 -6.31 -10.73 33.53
N PHE A 392 -6.13 -9.43 33.83
CA PHE A 392 -7.16 -8.43 33.56
C PHE A 392 -7.50 -8.33 32.08
N LEU A 393 -6.49 -8.39 31.22
CA LEU A 393 -6.70 -8.37 29.77
C LEU A 393 -7.46 -9.62 29.30
N THR A 394 -7.19 -10.79 29.89
CA THR A 394 -7.98 -12.01 29.63
C THR A 394 -9.46 -11.77 29.90
N GLU A 395 -9.80 -11.28 31.10
CA GLU A 395 -11.19 -11.02 31.48
C GLU A 395 -11.87 -10.05 30.51
N TYR A 396 -11.17 -8.97 30.15
CA TYR A 396 -11.68 -7.99 29.20
C TYR A 396 -11.93 -8.61 27.82
N LEU A 397 -10.97 -9.35 27.26
CA LEU A 397 -11.07 -9.96 25.93
C LEU A 397 -12.14 -11.07 25.87
N GLU A 398 -12.33 -11.83 26.93
CA GLU A 398 -13.44 -12.79 27.02
C GLU A 398 -14.80 -12.09 27.04
N LEU A 399 -14.94 -10.99 27.80
CA LEU A 399 -16.18 -10.21 27.84
C LEU A 399 -16.53 -9.58 26.50
N ILE A 400 -15.55 -9.02 25.78
CA ILE A 400 -15.83 -8.38 24.50
C ILE A 400 -15.93 -9.37 23.35
N ALA A 401 -15.60 -10.66 23.53
CA ALA A 401 -15.68 -11.67 22.47
C ALA A 401 -17.10 -11.80 21.89
N GLU A 402 -18.13 -11.60 22.72
CA GLU A 402 -19.55 -11.63 22.34
C GLU A 402 -20.03 -10.33 21.67
N VAL A 403 -19.24 -9.26 21.74
CA VAL A 403 -19.59 -7.97 21.12
C VAL A 403 -19.52 -8.11 19.60
N GLU A 404 -20.62 -7.75 18.94
CA GLU A 404 -20.76 -7.89 17.50
C GLU A 404 -19.82 -6.95 16.72
N ASP A 405 -19.57 -5.76 17.26
CA ASP A 405 -18.78 -4.70 16.63
C ASP A 405 -17.88 -3.97 17.62
N PHE A 406 -16.57 -4.23 17.54
CA PHE A 406 -15.57 -3.64 18.44
C PHE A 406 -15.43 -2.12 18.26
N ARG A 407 -15.91 -1.55 17.16
CA ARG A 407 -15.91 -0.09 16.94
C ARG A 407 -16.81 0.65 17.93
N THR A 408 -17.68 -0.05 18.66
CA THR A 408 -18.53 0.54 19.70
C THR A 408 -17.84 0.57 21.07
N LEU A 409 -16.65 -0.02 21.21
CA LEU A 409 -15.94 -0.14 22.47
C LEU A 409 -15.02 1.07 22.71
N ASN A 410 -14.84 1.46 23.98
CA ASN A 410 -13.82 2.43 24.36
C ASN A 410 -12.65 1.69 25.02
N HIS A 411 -11.63 1.35 24.24
CA HIS A 411 -10.47 0.61 24.75
C HIS A 411 -9.60 1.42 25.72
N LYS A 412 -9.78 2.74 25.85
CA LYS A 412 -9.07 3.55 26.85
C LYS A 412 -9.55 3.25 28.28
N GLU A 413 -10.79 2.80 28.42
CA GLU A 413 -11.45 2.52 29.72
C GLU A 413 -11.65 1.01 29.91
N TRP A 414 -10.81 0.18 29.26
CA TRP A 414 -10.96 -1.27 29.24
C TRP A 414 -10.97 -1.91 30.65
N ARG A 415 -10.24 -1.32 31.60
CA ARG A 415 -10.20 -1.78 33.00
C ARG A 415 -11.54 -1.63 33.73
N ASP A 416 -12.28 -0.58 33.40
CA ASP A 416 -13.57 -0.30 34.02
C ASP A 416 -14.72 -1.01 33.32
N TYR A 417 -14.46 -1.63 32.17
CA TYR A 417 -15.49 -2.25 31.33
C TYR A 417 -16.38 -3.23 32.10
N LYS A 418 -15.78 -4.08 32.94
CA LYS A 418 -16.50 -5.05 33.78
C LYS A 418 -17.50 -4.38 34.74
N LEU A 419 -17.14 -3.23 35.31
CA LEU A 419 -18.02 -2.47 36.22
C LEU A 419 -19.22 -1.87 35.49
N PHE A 420 -19.04 -1.44 34.25
CA PHE A 420 -20.13 -0.89 33.43
C PHE A 420 -21.03 -1.98 32.84
N HIS A 421 -20.45 -3.12 32.46
CA HIS A 421 -21.18 -4.23 31.86
C HIS A 421 -22.11 -4.91 32.88
N ASN A 422 -21.59 -5.27 34.05
CA ASN A 422 -22.39 -5.93 35.11
C ASN A 422 -23.53 -5.03 35.66
N LYS A 423 -23.37 -3.70 35.61
CA LYS A 423 -24.43 -2.74 35.99
C LYS A 423 -25.57 -2.67 34.98
N ARG A 424 -25.36 -3.07 33.71
CA ARG A 424 -26.40 -3.09 32.68
C ARG A 424 -27.23 -4.36 32.73
N ASP A 425 -26.63 -5.50 33.06
CA ASP A 425 -27.36 -6.76 33.22
C ASP A 425 -28.22 -6.78 34.48
N THR A 426 -27.75 -6.14 35.57
CA THR A 426 -28.54 -5.97 36.80
C THR A 426 -29.72 -5.00 36.67
N LYS A 427 -29.75 -4.15 35.63
CA LYS A 427 -30.88 -3.26 35.32
C LYS A 427 -31.90 -3.86 34.35
N LYS A 428 -31.62 -5.03 33.77
CA LYS A 428 -32.51 -5.75 32.85
C LYS A 428 -33.28 -6.90 33.52
N ASN A 429 -33.09 -7.12 34.83
CA ASN A 429 -33.82 -8.11 35.62
C ASN A 429 -34.89 -7.45 36.49
#